data_AF-A0A7Y2AE06-F1
#
_entry.id   AF-A0A7Y2AE06-F1
#
_cell.length_a   1.000
_cell.length_b   1.000
_cell.length_c   1.000
_cell.angle_alpha   90.00
_cell.angle_beta   90.00
_cell.angle_gamma   90.00
#
_symmetry.space_group_name_H-M   'P 1'
#
loop_
_entity.id
_entity.type
_entity.pdbx_description
1 polymer ?
#
loop_
_entity_poly.entity_id
_entity_poly.type
_entity_poly.pdbx_seq_one_letter_code
_entity_poly.pdbx_strand_id
1 'polypeptide(L)'
;DVSAQQGIRFNIFQMNQTYTGEDERLNIGPKGFTGEKYGGSTYWDTEAYCLPFYLATAEKQVARNLLLYRYKHLRKAIENAEKLGFTNGAALYPMVTMNGEECHNEWEITFEEIHRNGAIAYAIHDYINYHGDEEYLIDYGLEVLIAISRFWSQRVNWSADKNKYVMLGVTGPNEYENNVNNNWYTSKMALWTLKYTKQGIAKYKEDPRLDVLKDKLKFKEQELENWKDILEKMYLPYDEKREVYLQQDGFLDKELIPVSELPEGAYPIHQNWSWDRILRSCFIKQADTLQGVYLFEDEFDEESMRRHFDFYEPMTVHESSLSPCVHSILAAKLGRMDKAYEMYMRTARLDLDDYNNDTKDGCHITSMAGTWMAFAKGFAGMRVKNGRLQFSPFLPEHWSGYAFKIKFREKLLTINVSRDGVVIENLSDGDLSLELFDKTVEVNGQQSIKAELA
;
A
#
# COMPACT_ATOMS: atom_id res chain seq x y z
N ASP A 1 -19.91 18.56 -6.17
CA ASP A 1 -18.95 18.81 -7.26
C ASP A 1 -19.20 17.84 -8.43
N VAL A 2 -19.44 18.35 -9.65
CA VAL A 2 -19.69 17.54 -10.86
C VAL A 2 -18.40 16.93 -11.41
N SER A 3 -17.29 17.67 -11.37
CA SER A 3 -15.98 17.22 -11.86
C SER A 3 -15.45 16.06 -11.03
N ALA A 4 -15.58 16.15 -9.69
CA ALA A 4 -15.25 15.06 -8.78
C ALA A 4 -16.07 13.79 -9.07
N GLN A 5 -17.38 13.95 -9.29
CA GLN A 5 -18.28 12.83 -9.61
C GLN A 5 -17.93 12.16 -10.95
N GLN A 6 -17.65 12.95 -11.99
CA GLN A 6 -17.20 12.42 -13.27
C GLN A 6 -15.87 11.68 -13.11
N GLY A 7 -14.92 12.27 -12.38
CA GLY A 7 -13.61 11.71 -12.10
C GLY A 7 -13.73 10.32 -11.47
N ILE A 8 -14.33 10.19 -10.29
CA ILE A 8 -14.44 8.88 -9.61
C ILE A 8 -15.16 7.82 -10.46
N ARG A 9 -16.22 8.20 -11.20
CA ARG A 9 -16.92 7.25 -12.08
C ARG A 9 -16.07 6.78 -13.25
N PHE A 10 -15.28 7.67 -13.86
CA PHE A 10 -14.34 7.31 -14.91
C PHE A 10 -13.27 6.34 -14.39
N ASN A 11 -12.69 6.65 -13.22
CA ASN A 11 -11.70 5.79 -12.58
C ASN A 11 -12.26 4.39 -12.28
N ILE A 12 -13.44 4.31 -11.65
CA ILE A 12 -14.13 3.03 -11.37
C ILE A 12 -14.45 2.27 -12.66
N PHE A 13 -14.90 2.97 -13.72
CA PHE A 13 -15.16 2.35 -15.02
C PHE A 13 -13.89 1.66 -15.56
N GLN A 14 -12.76 2.35 -15.57
CA GLN A 14 -11.49 1.80 -16.06
C GLN A 14 -10.97 0.63 -15.23
N MET A 15 -11.15 0.67 -13.90
CA MET A 15 -10.83 -0.47 -13.03
C MET A 15 -11.64 -1.72 -13.41
N ASN A 16 -12.94 -1.55 -13.68
CA ASN A 16 -13.81 -2.65 -14.11
C ASN A 16 -13.52 -3.14 -15.54
N GLN A 17 -12.96 -2.29 -16.41
CA GLN A 17 -12.49 -2.70 -17.73
C GLN A 17 -11.16 -3.47 -17.68
N THR A 18 -10.29 -3.14 -16.72
CA THR A 18 -8.93 -3.66 -16.69
C THR A 18 -8.86 -5.09 -16.13
N TYR A 19 -9.62 -5.39 -15.08
CA TYR A 19 -9.56 -6.71 -14.45
C TYR A 19 -10.91 -7.14 -13.89
N THR A 20 -11.34 -8.34 -14.27
CA THR A 20 -12.60 -8.95 -13.83
C THR A 20 -12.38 -10.16 -12.92
N GLY A 21 -11.14 -10.64 -12.78
CA GLY A 21 -10.82 -11.81 -11.97
C GLY A 21 -11.16 -13.16 -12.59
N GLU A 22 -11.46 -13.23 -13.89
CA GLU A 22 -11.79 -14.49 -14.58
C GLU A 22 -10.57 -15.41 -14.77
N ASP A 23 -9.35 -14.86 -14.85
CA ASP A 23 -8.11 -15.63 -15.05
C ASP A 23 -7.07 -15.30 -13.97
N GLU A 24 -6.79 -16.28 -13.11
CA GLU A 24 -5.79 -16.23 -12.04
C GLU A 24 -4.32 -16.18 -12.54
N ARG A 25 -4.09 -16.26 -13.85
CA ARG A 25 -2.78 -16.07 -14.48
C ARG A 25 -2.53 -14.62 -14.91
N LEU A 26 -3.54 -13.76 -14.84
CA LEU A 26 -3.43 -12.36 -15.20
C LEU A 26 -3.39 -11.47 -13.95
N ASN A 27 -2.76 -10.32 -14.10
CA ASN A 27 -2.68 -9.29 -13.08
C ASN A 27 -2.77 -7.90 -13.74
N ILE A 28 -2.73 -6.82 -12.94
CA ILE A 28 -3.03 -5.46 -13.38
C ILE A 28 -1.74 -4.72 -13.72
N GLY A 29 -1.64 -4.28 -14.97
CA GLY A 29 -0.55 -3.39 -15.39
C GLY A 29 -0.81 -1.93 -15.03
N PRO A 30 0.23 -1.11 -14.78
CA PRO A 30 0.07 0.30 -14.39
C PRO A 30 -0.77 1.13 -15.37
N LYS A 31 -0.70 0.80 -16.66
CA LYS A 31 -1.49 1.45 -17.74
C LYS A 31 -2.65 0.58 -18.27
N GLY A 32 -2.93 -0.56 -17.63
CA GLY A 32 -3.91 -1.54 -18.10
C GLY A 32 -3.75 -1.91 -19.57
N PHE A 33 -4.86 -2.00 -20.29
CA PHE A 33 -4.90 -2.23 -21.74
C PHE A 33 -5.19 -0.95 -22.54
N THR A 34 -4.70 0.19 -22.05
CA THR A 34 -5.01 1.51 -22.62
C THR A 34 -3.83 2.16 -23.37
N GLY A 35 -2.68 1.49 -23.39
CA GLY A 35 -1.47 1.95 -24.06
C GLY A 35 -0.33 0.93 -23.94
N GLU A 36 0.80 1.22 -24.58
CA GLU A 36 1.96 0.32 -24.61
C GLU A 36 3.00 0.61 -23.52
N LYS A 37 2.92 1.79 -22.87
CA LYS A 37 3.85 2.16 -21.79
C LYS A 37 3.74 1.16 -20.63
N TYR A 38 4.89 0.74 -20.11
CA TYR A 38 5.06 -0.37 -19.16
C TYR A 38 4.68 -1.76 -19.70
N GLY A 39 4.38 -1.93 -20.99
CA GLY A 39 4.32 -3.23 -21.66
C GLY A 39 3.28 -4.21 -21.12
N GLY A 40 2.23 -3.74 -20.45
CA GLY A 40 1.22 -4.59 -19.80
C GLY A 40 1.78 -5.47 -18.67
N SER A 41 2.93 -5.10 -18.12
CA SER A 41 3.61 -5.85 -17.06
C SER A 41 3.06 -5.53 -15.67
N THR A 42 3.28 -6.44 -14.73
CA THR A 42 2.79 -6.36 -13.36
C THR A 42 3.84 -5.75 -12.44
N TYR A 43 3.42 -4.79 -11.62
CA TYR A 43 4.21 -4.12 -10.58
C TYR A 43 3.59 -4.36 -9.20
N TRP A 44 4.26 -3.89 -8.14
CA TRP A 44 3.76 -3.89 -6.76
C TRP A 44 2.48 -3.05 -6.57
N ASP A 45 2.19 -2.14 -7.51
CA ASP A 45 1.00 -1.30 -7.53
C ASP A 45 -0.30 -2.10 -7.40
N THR A 46 -0.34 -3.32 -7.94
CA THR A 46 -1.53 -4.17 -7.82
C THR A 46 -1.86 -4.41 -6.35
N GLU A 47 -0.86 -4.89 -5.60
CA GLU A 47 -1.05 -5.25 -4.20
C GLU A 47 -1.23 -4.02 -3.31
N ALA A 48 -0.52 -2.93 -3.59
CA ALA A 48 -0.55 -1.72 -2.77
C ALA A 48 -1.77 -0.80 -3.06
N TYR A 49 -2.26 -0.77 -4.29
CA TYR A 49 -3.29 0.20 -4.74
C TYR A 49 -4.54 -0.45 -5.34
N CYS A 50 -4.39 -1.46 -6.20
CA CYS A 50 -5.54 -2.04 -6.90
C CYS A 50 -6.36 -3.00 -6.03
N LEU A 51 -5.70 -3.83 -5.22
CA LEU A 51 -6.36 -4.85 -4.40
C LEU A 51 -7.46 -4.27 -3.48
N PRO A 52 -7.26 -3.16 -2.75
CA PRO A 52 -8.29 -2.56 -1.91
C PRO A 52 -9.63 -2.29 -2.63
N PHE A 53 -9.58 -1.91 -3.92
CA PHE A 53 -10.78 -1.73 -4.72
C PHE A 53 -11.54 -3.05 -4.87
N TYR A 54 -10.87 -4.11 -5.34
CA TYR A 54 -11.51 -5.41 -5.59
C TYR A 54 -11.95 -6.13 -4.32
N LEU A 55 -11.28 -5.90 -3.18
CA LEU A 55 -11.77 -6.39 -1.88
C LEU A 55 -13.19 -5.91 -1.61
N ALA A 56 -13.46 -4.63 -1.92
CA ALA A 56 -14.72 -3.98 -1.57
C ALA A 56 -15.78 -3.97 -2.67
N THR A 57 -15.39 -4.03 -3.95
CA THR A 57 -16.33 -3.80 -5.06
C THR A 57 -16.63 -5.04 -5.90
N ALA A 58 -15.92 -6.15 -5.67
CA ALA A 58 -16.04 -7.37 -6.45
C ALA A 58 -16.34 -8.61 -5.60
N GLU A 59 -16.58 -9.73 -6.28
CA GLU A 59 -16.69 -11.04 -5.63
C GLU A 59 -15.34 -11.46 -5.03
N LYS A 60 -15.37 -12.17 -3.89
CA LYS A 60 -14.15 -12.60 -3.15
C LYS A 60 -13.10 -13.25 -4.05
N GLN A 61 -13.55 -14.03 -5.04
CA GLN A 61 -12.69 -14.72 -5.98
C GLN A 61 -11.76 -13.79 -6.78
N VAL A 62 -12.19 -12.56 -7.09
CA VAL A 62 -11.41 -11.60 -7.89
C VAL A 62 -10.15 -11.19 -7.14
N ALA A 63 -10.29 -10.76 -5.88
CA ALA A 63 -9.15 -10.42 -5.03
C ALA A 63 -8.28 -11.65 -4.73
N ARG A 64 -8.90 -12.81 -4.52
CA ARG A 64 -8.18 -14.09 -4.32
C ARG A 64 -7.28 -14.44 -5.50
N ASN A 65 -7.75 -14.22 -6.73
CA ASN A 65 -7.01 -14.52 -7.95
C ASN A 65 -5.77 -13.63 -8.12
N LEU A 66 -5.83 -12.36 -7.71
CA LEU A 66 -4.65 -11.47 -7.67
C LEU A 66 -3.56 -12.04 -6.75
N LEU A 67 -3.93 -12.61 -5.61
CA LEU A 67 -2.95 -13.23 -4.71
C LEU A 67 -2.46 -14.60 -5.22
N LEU A 68 -3.33 -15.40 -5.84
CA LEU A 68 -2.94 -16.67 -6.44
C LEU A 68 -1.96 -16.48 -7.60
N TYR A 69 -2.07 -15.40 -8.36
CA TYR A 69 -1.07 -15.01 -9.36
C TYR A 69 0.34 -14.94 -8.72
N ARG A 70 0.48 -14.27 -7.57
CA ARG A 70 1.77 -14.17 -6.85
C ARG A 70 2.21 -15.50 -6.28
N TYR A 71 1.30 -16.30 -5.72
CA TYR A 71 1.63 -17.65 -5.24
C TYR A 71 2.16 -18.53 -6.38
N LYS A 72 1.55 -18.52 -7.56
CA LYS A 72 2.00 -19.29 -8.73
C LYS A 72 3.38 -18.85 -9.23
N HIS A 73 3.74 -17.59 -9.04
CA HIS A 73 5.06 -17.07 -9.37
C HIS A 73 6.09 -17.19 -8.23
N LEU A 74 5.75 -17.81 -7.09
CA LEU A 74 6.67 -17.94 -5.96
C LEU A 74 7.98 -18.63 -6.33
N ARG A 75 7.94 -19.70 -7.14
CA ARG A 75 9.17 -20.38 -7.58
C ARG A 75 10.07 -19.45 -8.39
N LYS A 76 9.50 -18.59 -9.25
CA LYS A 76 10.27 -17.60 -10.01
C LYS A 76 10.86 -16.50 -9.13
N ALA A 77 10.13 -16.06 -8.10
CA ALA A 77 10.66 -15.14 -7.10
C ALA A 77 11.82 -15.75 -6.30
N ILE A 78 11.79 -17.05 -6.02
CA ILE A 78 12.90 -17.77 -5.39
C ILE A 78 14.10 -17.87 -6.35
N GLU A 79 13.89 -18.23 -7.62
CA GLU A 79 14.95 -18.24 -8.64
C GLU A 79 15.60 -16.85 -8.80
N ASN A 80 14.80 -15.78 -8.72
CA ASN A 80 15.29 -14.41 -8.77
C ASN A 80 16.19 -14.07 -7.57
N ALA A 81 15.77 -14.44 -6.36
CA ALA A 81 16.58 -14.28 -5.16
C ALA A 81 17.86 -15.12 -5.20
N GLU A 82 17.81 -16.36 -5.72
CA GLU A 82 18.98 -17.23 -5.89
C GLU A 82 20.05 -16.57 -6.80
N LYS A 83 19.64 -15.87 -7.88
CA LYS A 83 20.56 -15.12 -8.76
C LYS A 83 21.32 -14.00 -8.04
N LEU A 84 20.76 -13.46 -6.96
CA LEU A 84 21.36 -12.41 -6.14
C LEU A 84 22.12 -12.96 -4.92
N GLY A 85 22.25 -14.29 -4.81
CA GLY A 85 23.00 -14.94 -3.74
C GLY A 85 22.19 -15.26 -2.48
N PHE A 86 20.87 -15.08 -2.49
CA PHE A 86 20.01 -15.51 -1.39
C PHE A 86 19.74 -17.01 -1.44
N THR A 87 19.52 -17.62 -0.29
CA THR A 87 19.45 -19.10 -0.16
C THR A 87 18.23 -19.55 0.62
N ASN A 88 18.09 -20.87 0.79
CA ASN A 88 17.06 -21.53 1.61
C ASN A 88 15.62 -21.22 1.19
N GLY A 89 15.38 -20.93 -0.08
CA GLY A 89 14.03 -20.59 -0.57
C GLY A 89 13.58 -19.18 -0.18
N ALA A 90 14.51 -18.25 0.05
CA ALA A 90 14.20 -16.82 0.06
C ALA A 90 13.58 -16.41 -1.28
N ALA A 91 12.52 -15.60 -1.24
CA ALA A 91 11.86 -15.08 -2.42
C ALA A 91 12.05 -13.56 -2.52
N LEU A 92 12.52 -13.10 -3.67
CA LEU A 92 12.46 -11.70 -4.08
C LEU A 92 11.61 -11.64 -5.33
N TYR A 93 10.36 -11.20 -5.18
CA TYR A 93 9.49 -11.02 -6.33
C TYR A 93 10.13 -10.03 -7.30
N PRO A 94 9.92 -10.19 -8.62
CA PRO A 94 10.40 -9.20 -9.58
C PRO A 94 9.69 -7.86 -9.36
N MET A 95 10.37 -6.76 -9.68
CA MET A 95 9.76 -5.43 -9.73
C MET A 95 8.78 -5.35 -10.90
N VAL A 96 9.19 -5.89 -12.05
CA VAL A 96 8.38 -5.88 -13.27
C VAL A 96 8.31 -7.28 -13.84
N THR A 97 7.11 -7.78 -14.08
CA THR A 97 6.97 -9.14 -14.61
C THR A 97 5.71 -9.39 -15.41
N MET A 98 5.79 -10.30 -16.38
CA MET A 98 4.64 -10.88 -17.06
C MET A 98 4.41 -12.35 -16.66
N ASN A 99 5.48 -13.09 -16.36
CA ASN A 99 5.49 -14.55 -16.18
C ASN A 99 6.17 -15.01 -14.88
N GLY A 100 6.46 -14.09 -13.97
CA GLY A 100 7.20 -14.31 -12.72
C GLY A 100 8.71 -14.00 -12.81
N GLU A 101 9.29 -13.90 -14.00
CA GLU A 101 10.68 -13.48 -14.18
C GLU A 101 10.80 -11.95 -14.19
N GLU A 102 11.94 -11.45 -13.71
CA GLU A 102 12.26 -10.02 -13.78
C GLU A 102 12.45 -9.59 -15.24
N CYS A 103 11.72 -8.56 -15.63
CA CYS A 103 11.67 -8.07 -17.02
C CYS A 103 12.18 -6.62 -17.15
N HIS A 104 12.66 -6.01 -16.07
CA HIS A 104 13.21 -4.66 -16.05
C HIS A 104 14.74 -4.64 -15.98
N ASN A 105 15.37 -3.64 -16.59
CA ASN A 105 16.82 -3.55 -16.75
C ASN A 105 17.48 -2.37 -15.99
N GLU A 106 16.73 -1.55 -15.26
CA GLU A 106 17.26 -0.48 -14.40
C GLU A 106 17.58 -1.04 -13.01
N TRP A 107 18.86 -1.10 -12.66
CA TRP A 107 19.34 -1.83 -11.48
C TRP A 107 18.87 -1.18 -10.16
N GLU A 108 18.76 0.16 -10.15
CA GLU A 108 18.35 1.01 -9.03
C GLU A 108 16.95 0.66 -8.51
N ILE A 109 16.08 0.19 -9.41
CA ILE A 109 14.70 -0.15 -9.12
C ILE A 109 14.55 -1.67 -9.02
N THR A 110 15.11 -2.40 -9.98
CA THR A 110 15.00 -3.86 -10.07
C THR A 110 15.55 -4.58 -8.83
N PHE A 111 16.75 -4.20 -8.37
CA PHE A 111 17.45 -4.94 -7.31
C PHE A 111 17.39 -4.28 -5.95
N GLU A 112 17.19 -2.95 -5.90
CA GLU A 112 17.22 -2.20 -4.65
C GLU A 112 15.82 -1.81 -4.14
N GLU A 113 14.79 -1.73 -5.00
CA GLU A 113 13.41 -1.39 -4.60
C GLU A 113 12.64 -2.61 -4.06
N ILE A 114 13.14 -3.14 -2.95
CA ILE A 114 12.74 -4.45 -2.42
C ILE A 114 11.48 -4.42 -1.54
N HIS A 115 10.94 -3.23 -1.25
CA HIS A 115 9.73 -3.08 -0.42
C HIS A 115 8.47 -3.69 -1.07
N ARG A 116 8.48 -3.94 -2.38
CA ARG A 116 7.46 -4.71 -3.12
C ARG A 116 7.14 -6.08 -2.50
N ASN A 117 8.12 -6.74 -1.91
CA ASN A 117 7.90 -7.97 -1.14
C ASN A 117 6.98 -7.72 0.06
N GLY A 118 7.17 -6.58 0.73
CA GLY A 118 6.30 -6.12 1.80
C GLY A 118 4.88 -5.85 1.30
N ALA A 119 4.71 -5.23 0.14
CA ALA A 119 3.38 -4.98 -0.44
C ALA A 119 2.61 -6.29 -0.69
N ILE A 120 3.27 -7.32 -1.21
CA ILE A 120 2.68 -8.66 -1.41
C ILE A 120 2.31 -9.30 -0.07
N ALA A 121 3.18 -9.22 0.93
CA ALA A 121 2.88 -9.73 2.27
C ALA A 121 1.69 -9.00 2.92
N TYR A 122 1.60 -7.68 2.73
CA TYR A 122 0.50 -6.86 3.24
C TYR A 122 -0.81 -7.15 2.52
N ALA A 123 -0.77 -7.38 1.21
CA ALA A 123 -1.94 -7.79 0.43
C ALA A 123 -2.55 -9.11 0.91
N ILE A 124 -1.71 -10.09 1.30
CA ILE A 124 -2.18 -11.32 1.95
C ILE A 124 -2.89 -10.99 3.25
N HIS A 125 -2.32 -10.13 4.10
CA HIS A 125 -2.98 -9.71 5.33
C HIS A 125 -4.30 -8.98 5.08
N ASP A 126 -4.33 -8.00 4.16
CA ASP A 126 -5.52 -7.20 3.88
C ASP A 126 -6.66 -8.07 3.35
N TYR A 127 -6.36 -9.04 2.47
CA TYR A 127 -7.34 -10.02 1.99
C TYR A 127 -7.94 -10.87 3.12
N ILE A 128 -7.10 -11.42 4.00
CA ILE A 128 -7.56 -12.23 5.14
C ILE A 128 -8.38 -11.38 6.11
N ASN A 129 -7.89 -10.18 6.44
CA ASN A 129 -8.56 -9.27 7.35
C ASN A 129 -9.94 -8.85 6.81
N TYR A 130 -10.02 -8.53 5.52
CA TYR A 130 -11.25 -8.11 4.85
C TYR A 130 -12.26 -9.25 4.66
N HIS A 131 -11.87 -10.37 4.04
CA HIS A 131 -12.80 -11.46 3.72
C HIS A 131 -12.95 -12.52 4.82
N GLY A 132 -12.01 -12.62 5.77
CA GLY A 132 -11.98 -13.69 6.76
C GLY A 132 -11.67 -15.07 6.16
N ASP A 133 -11.00 -15.12 5.00
CA ASP A 133 -10.73 -16.36 4.26
C ASP A 133 -9.50 -17.10 4.79
N GLU A 134 -9.57 -17.54 6.04
CA GLU A 134 -8.44 -18.14 6.77
C GLU A 134 -7.82 -19.36 6.08
N GLU A 135 -8.59 -20.10 5.29
CA GLU A 135 -8.08 -21.22 4.49
C GLU A 135 -7.03 -20.78 3.47
N TYR A 136 -7.16 -19.58 2.89
CA TYR A 136 -6.16 -19.05 1.97
C TYR A 136 -4.79 -18.90 2.62
N LEU A 137 -4.75 -18.49 3.90
CA LEU A 137 -3.50 -18.24 4.61
C LEU A 137 -2.71 -19.55 4.77
N ILE A 138 -3.34 -20.64 5.18
CA ILE A 138 -2.66 -21.94 5.36
C ILE A 138 -2.40 -22.67 4.04
N ASP A 139 -3.31 -22.60 3.07
CA ASP A 139 -3.18 -23.33 1.81
C ASP A 139 -2.20 -22.66 0.83
N TYR A 140 -1.99 -21.33 0.93
CA TYR A 140 -1.17 -20.56 -0.01
C TYR A 140 -0.31 -19.49 0.66
N GLY A 141 -0.93 -18.65 1.51
CA GLY A 141 -0.33 -17.42 2.01
C GLY A 141 0.94 -17.64 2.84
N LEU A 142 0.96 -18.64 3.72
CA LEU A 142 2.08 -18.95 4.60
C LEU A 142 3.34 -19.35 3.82
N GLU A 143 3.19 -20.05 2.70
CA GLU A 143 4.33 -20.41 1.86
C GLU A 143 5.03 -19.17 1.29
N VAL A 144 4.24 -18.22 0.76
CA VAL A 144 4.72 -16.94 0.25
C VAL A 144 5.35 -16.11 1.37
N LEU A 145 4.67 -16.01 2.51
CA LEU A 145 5.10 -15.24 3.67
C LEU A 145 6.42 -15.78 4.26
N ILE A 146 6.59 -17.10 4.37
CA ILE A 146 7.84 -17.71 4.84
C ILE A 146 8.98 -17.41 3.86
N ALA A 147 8.76 -17.54 2.56
CA ALA A 147 9.79 -17.27 1.56
C ALA A 147 10.21 -15.79 1.54
N ILE A 148 9.26 -14.86 1.68
CA ILE A 148 9.56 -13.42 1.81
C ILE A 148 10.29 -13.13 3.14
N SER A 149 9.86 -13.73 4.25
CA SER A 149 10.55 -13.60 5.54
C SER A 149 11.99 -14.10 5.50
N ARG A 150 12.25 -15.20 4.78
CA ARG A 150 13.61 -15.72 4.52
C ARG A 150 14.46 -14.72 3.76
N PHE A 151 13.90 -14.04 2.76
CA PHE A 151 14.58 -12.95 2.06
C PHE A 151 14.92 -11.80 3.03
N TRP A 152 13.93 -11.28 3.76
CA TRP A 152 14.17 -10.18 4.71
C TRP A 152 15.24 -10.52 5.75
N SER A 153 15.22 -11.75 6.27
CA SER A 153 16.18 -12.20 7.27
C SER A 153 17.62 -12.31 6.76
N GLN A 154 17.82 -12.49 5.45
CA GLN A 154 19.12 -12.53 4.80
C GLN A 154 19.55 -11.17 4.23
N ARG A 155 18.60 -10.25 4.03
CA ARG A 155 18.84 -8.94 3.43
C ARG A 155 19.41 -7.90 4.40
N VAL A 156 19.20 -8.11 5.69
CA VAL A 156 19.68 -7.24 6.77
C VAL A 156 21.12 -7.56 7.16
N ASN A 157 21.85 -6.56 7.63
CA ASN A 157 23.23 -6.68 8.07
C ASN A 157 23.34 -6.34 9.55
N TRP A 158 24.12 -7.09 10.31
CA TRP A 158 24.45 -6.70 11.68
C TRP A 158 25.53 -5.61 11.67
N SER A 159 25.22 -4.42 12.20
CA SER A 159 26.19 -3.35 12.42
C SER A 159 26.76 -3.44 13.83
N ALA A 160 28.05 -3.75 13.95
CA ALA A 160 28.75 -3.75 15.23
C ALA A 160 28.85 -2.35 15.84
N ASP A 161 28.91 -1.31 15.01
CA ASP A 161 28.96 0.10 15.43
C ASP A 161 27.64 0.55 16.08
N LYS A 162 26.50 0.23 15.44
CA LYS A 162 25.17 0.56 15.98
C LYS A 162 24.65 -0.47 16.99
N ASN A 163 25.26 -1.65 17.08
CA ASN A 163 24.77 -2.82 17.82
C ASN A 163 23.31 -3.16 17.44
N LYS A 164 23.01 -3.09 16.13
CA LYS A 164 21.68 -3.20 15.54
C LYS A 164 21.76 -3.85 14.15
N TYR A 165 20.67 -4.45 13.70
CA TYR A 165 20.47 -4.77 12.28
C TYR A 165 20.19 -3.49 11.50
N VAL A 166 20.82 -3.36 10.34
CA VAL A 166 20.66 -2.27 9.37
C VAL A 166 20.27 -2.85 8.02
N MET A 167 19.68 -2.04 7.16
CA MET A 167 19.34 -2.42 5.79
C MET A 167 20.04 -1.48 4.81
N LEU A 168 21.06 -1.98 4.12
CA LEU A 168 21.96 -1.15 3.31
C LEU A 168 21.63 -1.24 1.82
N GLY A 169 21.82 -0.17 1.05
CA GLY A 169 21.70 -0.16 -0.41
C GLY A 169 20.30 -0.54 -0.91
N VAL A 170 19.29 0.23 -0.52
CA VAL A 170 17.89 0.03 -0.91
C VAL A 170 17.34 1.28 -1.57
N THR A 171 16.27 1.10 -2.33
CA THR A 171 15.43 2.17 -2.87
C THR A 171 14.06 2.06 -2.20
N GLY A 172 13.61 3.14 -1.56
CA GLY A 172 12.25 3.21 -1.02
C GLY A 172 11.23 3.55 -2.11
N PRO A 173 9.94 3.73 -1.78
CA PRO A 173 8.97 4.28 -2.71
C PRO A 173 9.40 5.62 -3.35
N ASN A 174 10.22 6.42 -2.66
CA ASN A 174 10.82 7.60 -3.25
C ASN A 174 12.00 7.25 -4.17
N GLU A 175 11.73 6.99 -5.44
CA GLU A 175 12.76 6.67 -6.45
C GLU A 175 13.70 7.85 -6.81
N TYR A 176 13.48 9.05 -6.26
CA TYR A 176 14.45 10.15 -6.39
C TYR A 176 15.65 9.98 -5.48
N GLU A 177 15.69 8.88 -4.72
CA GLU A 177 16.85 8.43 -3.97
C GLU A 177 16.98 6.91 -4.07
N ASN A 178 18.09 6.46 -4.63
CA ASN A 178 18.47 5.06 -4.74
C ASN A 178 19.75 4.78 -3.95
N ASN A 179 20.03 3.49 -3.72
CA ASN A 179 21.17 3.01 -2.96
C ASN A 179 21.31 3.69 -1.57
N VAL A 180 20.17 3.96 -0.92
CA VAL A 180 20.15 4.57 0.41
C VAL A 180 20.26 3.52 1.51
N ASN A 181 20.62 3.94 2.71
CA ASN A 181 20.74 3.08 3.87
C ASN A 181 19.61 3.34 4.87
N ASN A 182 19.03 2.26 5.39
CA ASN A 182 18.03 2.27 6.43
C ASN A 182 16.77 3.03 6.03
N ASN A 183 16.30 2.86 4.78
CA ASN A 183 15.01 3.41 4.39
C ASN A 183 13.94 2.91 5.38
N TRP A 184 13.28 3.86 6.06
CA TRP A 184 12.43 3.54 7.20
C TRP A 184 11.23 2.69 6.78
N TYR A 185 10.57 3.05 5.67
CA TYR A 185 9.41 2.31 5.17
C TYR A 185 9.78 0.85 4.85
N THR A 186 10.85 0.65 4.09
CA THR A 186 11.32 -0.69 3.70
C THR A 186 11.69 -1.54 4.93
N SER A 187 12.42 -0.95 5.88
CA SER A 187 12.83 -1.62 7.12
C SER A 187 11.61 -1.97 7.98
N LYS A 188 10.64 -1.06 8.09
CA LYS A 188 9.39 -1.27 8.81
C LYS A 188 8.51 -2.34 8.17
N MET A 189 8.41 -2.37 6.84
CA MET A 189 7.72 -3.42 6.08
C MET A 189 8.37 -4.79 6.34
N ALA A 190 9.70 -4.88 6.34
CA ALA A 190 10.41 -6.12 6.65
C ALA A 190 10.06 -6.64 8.06
N LEU A 191 10.12 -5.75 9.07
CA LEU A 191 9.72 -6.09 10.44
C LEU A 191 8.26 -6.54 10.52
N TRP A 192 7.37 -5.81 9.88
CA TRP A 192 5.95 -6.14 9.87
C TRP A 192 5.71 -7.52 9.22
N THR A 193 6.36 -7.82 8.09
CA THR A 193 6.26 -9.13 7.44
C THR A 193 6.77 -10.24 8.35
N LEU A 194 7.96 -10.08 8.97
CA LEU A 194 8.48 -11.08 9.90
C LEU A 194 7.50 -11.34 11.06
N LYS A 195 6.93 -10.27 11.63
CA LYS A 195 5.95 -10.37 12.71
C LYS A 195 4.68 -11.10 12.26
N TYR A 196 4.11 -10.72 11.12
CA TYR A 196 2.89 -11.33 10.60
C TYR A 196 3.08 -12.81 10.23
N THR A 197 4.19 -13.16 9.58
CA THR A 197 4.54 -14.56 9.28
C THR A 197 4.65 -15.41 10.55
N LYS A 198 5.30 -14.89 11.60
CA LYS A 198 5.39 -15.58 12.90
C LYS A 198 4.02 -15.79 13.53
N GLN A 199 3.15 -14.77 13.49
CA GLN A 199 1.78 -14.88 14.00
C GLN A 199 0.97 -15.93 13.21
N GLY A 200 1.12 -15.97 11.88
CA GLY A 200 0.51 -16.98 11.04
C GLY A 200 0.97 -18.40 11.40
N ILE A 201 2.28 -18.65 11.50
CA ILE A 201 2.81 -19.96 11.92
C ILE A 201 2.28 -20.36 13.30
N ALA A 202 2.25 -19.43 14.26
CA ALA A 202 1.74 -19.69 15.60
C ALA A 202 0.24 -20.00 15.62
N LYS A 203 -0.54 -19.34 14.74
CA LYS A 203 -2.00 -19.55 14.62
C LYS A 203 -2.34 -20.96 14.17
N TYR A 204 -1.58 -21.54 13.24
CA TYR A 204 -1.81 -22.88 12.69
C TYR A 204 -0.93 -23.95 13.33
N LYS A 205 -0.38 -23.72 14.53
CA LYS A 205 0.54 -24.66 15.19
C LYS A 205 -0.02 -26.07 15.41
N GLU A 206 -1.34 -26.21 15.52
CA GLU A 206 -2.03 -27.49 15.70
C GLU A 206 -2.68 -28.01 14.39
N ASP A 207 -2.54 -27.28 13.27
CA ASP A 207 -3.09 -27.69 11.96
C ASP A 207 -2.08 -28.59 11.24
N PRO A 208 -2.42 -29.85 10.88
CA PRO A 208 -1.50 -30.77 10.21
C PRO A 208 -0.95 -30.27 8.87
N ARG A 209 -1.65 -29.34 8.19
CA ARG A 209 -1.17 -28.73 6.95
C ARG A 209 0.09 -27.90 7.18
N LEU A 210 0.25 -27.33 8.37
CA LEU A 210 1.46 -26.61 8.72
C LEU A 210 2.68 -27.54 8.75
N ASP A 211 2.53 -28.76 9.28
CA ASP A 211 3.62 -29.74 9.30
C ASP A 211 4.02 -30.14 7.87
N VAL A 212 3.03 -30.39 7.00
CA VAL A 212 3.28 -30.66 5.57
C VAL A 212 4.01 -29.49 4.90
N LEU A 213 3.61 -28.26 5.20
CA LEU A 213 4.25 -27.06 4.67
C LEU A 213 5.70 -26.90 5.19
N LYS A 214 5.92 -27.11 6.49
CA LYS A 214 7.25 -27.07 7.11
C LYS A 214 8.17 -28.12 6.51
N ASP A 215 7.68 -29.33 6.28
CA ASP A 215 8.42 -30.40 5.63
C ASP A 215 8.77 -30.03 4.18
N LYS A 216 7.80 -29.55 3.41
CA LYS A 216 8.00 -29.06 2.02
C LYS A 216 9.10 -27.99 1.96
N LEU A 217 9.07 -27.03 2.88
CA LEU A 217 9.99 -25.90 2.94
C LEU A 217 11.30 -26.19 3.66
N LYS A 218 11.46 -27.40 4.22
CA LYS A 218 12.55 -27.77 5.14
C LYS A 218 12.74 -26.71 6.24
N PHE A 219 11.62 -26.23 6.78
CA PHE A 219 11.57 -25.15 7.75
C PHE A 219 12.29 -25.55 9.04
N LYS A 220 13.11 -24.65 9.57
CA LYS A 220 13.81 -24.86 10.84
C LYS A 220 13.28 -23.89 11.88
N GLU A 221 12.98 -24.37 13.08
CA GLU A 221 12.52 -23.51 14.19
C GLU A 221 13.53 -22.39 14.53
N GLN A 222 14.83 -22.60 14.26
CA GLN A 222 15.87 -21.58 14.40
C GLN A 222 15.61 -20.33 13.53
N GLU A 223 14.86 -20.46 12.43
CA GLU A 223 14.44 -19.30 11.61
C GLU A 223 13.57 -18.34 12.43
N LEU A 224 12.66 -18.85 13.28
CA LEU A 224 11.80 -18.01 14.12
C LEU A 224 12.58 -17.22 15.17
N GLU A 225 13.65 -17.82 15.71
CA GLU A 225 14.56 -17.17 16.66
C GLU A 225 15.40 -16.09 15.96
N ASN A 226 15.92 -16.36 14.76
CA ASN A 226 16.61 -15.34 13.97
C ASN A 226 15.68 -14.15 13.64
N TRP A 227 14.44 -14.45 13.23
CA TRP A 227 13.46 -13.40 12.97
C TRP A 227 13.10 -12.62 14.23
N LYS A 228 13.08 -13.27 15.40
CA LYS A 228 12.90 -12.59 16.69
C LYS A 228 14.03 -11.59 16.96
N ASP A 229 15.28 -12.01 16.78
CA ASP A 229 16.45 -11.17 17.04
C ASP A 229 16.44 -9.93 16.13
N ILE A 230 16.08 -10.10 14.85
CA ILE A 230 15.91 -9.00 13.90
C ILE A 230 14.79 -8.05 14.35
N LEU A 231 13.65 -8.58 14.76
CA LEU A 231 12.50 -7.78 15.23
C LEU A 231 12.87 -6.87 16.41
N GLU A 232 13.71 -7.35 17.33
CA GLU A 232 14.09 -6.62 18.55
C GLU A 232 15.24 -5.62 18.31
N LYS A 233 16.06 -5.85 17.28
CA LYS A 233 17.33 -5.14 17.08
C LYS A 233 17.46 -4.43 15.75
N MET A 234 16.42 -4.30 14.94
CA MET A 234 16.46 -3.44 13.76
C MET A 234 16.64 -1.96 14.13
N TYR A 235 17.48 -1.26 13.39
CA TYR A 235 17.63 0.17 13.44
C TYR A 235 16.59 0.84 12.53
N LEU A 236 15.89 1.83 13.07
CA LEU A 236 14.96 2.70 12.35
C LEU A 236 15.42 4.14 12.61
N PRO A 237 15.79 4.90 11.57
CA PRO A 237 16.31 6.25 11.78
C PRO A 237 15.19 7.18 12.28
N TYR A 238 15.44 7.85 13.39
CA TYR A 238 14.47 8.73 14.06
C TYR A 238 15.16 10.02 14.50
N ASP A 239 14.53 11.16 14.24
CA ASP A 239 15.01 12.47 14.68
C ASP A 239 14.24 12.92 15.93
N GLU A 240 14.89 12.80 17.09
CA GLU A 240 14.33 13.21 18.39
C GLU A 240 13.94 14.69 18.45
N LYS A 241 14.58 15.55 17.66
CA LYS A 241 14.28 17.00 17.69
C LYS A 241 12.95 17.31 17.02
N ARG A 242 12.65 16.64 15.91
CA ARG A 242 11.42 16.82 15.12
C ARG A 242 10.35 15.80 15.47
N GLU A 243 10.73 14.76 16.22
CA GLU A 243 9.88 13.65 16.62
C GLU A 243 9.25 12.94 15.40
N VAL A 244 10.08 12.67 14.40
CA VAL A 244 9.72 11.97 13.15
C VAL A 244 10.73 10.88 12.80
N TYR A 245 10.24 9.79 12.21
CA TYR A 245 11.10 8.84 11.51
C TYR A 245 11.66 9.50 10.26
N LEU A 246 12.96 9.32 10.03
CA LEU A 246 13.64 9.81 8.84
C LEU A 246 13.42 8.84 7.69
N GLN A 247 13.28 9.36 6.47
CA GLN A 247 13.09 8.52 5.28
C GLN A 247 14.25 7.53 5.14
N GLN A 248 15.49 7.96 5.43
CA GLN A 248 16.70 7.15 5.50
C GLN A 248 17.80 7.87 6.30
N ASP A 249 18.93 7.19 6.53
CA ASP A 249 20.15 7.86 7.01
C ASP A 249 20.64 8.92 6.00
N GLY A 250 21.09 10.07 6.50
CA GLY A 250 21.60 11.18 5.68
C GLY A 250 20.52 12.12 5.11
N PHE A 251 19.23 11.86 5.32
CA PHE A 251 18.16 12.72 4.81
C PHE A 251 18.29 14.18 5.30
N LEU A 252 18.70 14.38 6.55
CA LEU A 252 18.83 15.71 7.16
C LEU A 252 20.09 16.48 6.74
N ASP A 253 21.04 15.85 6.04
CA ASP A 253 22.25 16.52 5.55
C ASP A 253 21.99 17.39 4.31
N LYS A 254 20.78 17.27 3.74
CA LYS A 254 20.35 18.00 2.56
C LYS A 254 19.84 19.39 2.91
N GLU A 255 19.81 20.25 1.90
CA GLU A 255 19.13 21.54 1.99
C GLU A 255 17.61 21.30 1.94
N LEU A 256 16.96 21.34 3.10
CA LEU A 256 15.52 21.12 3.22
C LEU A 256 14.77 22.40 2.80
N ILE A 257 14.16 22.37 1.61
CA ILE A 257 13.42 23.48 1.02
C ILE A 257 12.06 22.94 0.58
N PRO A 258 10.94 23.59 0.91
CA PRO A 258 9.63 23.16 0.44
C PRO A 258 9.48 23.38 -1.07
N VAL A 259 8.67 22.55 -1.72
CA VAL A 259 8.34 22.64 -3.15
C VAL A 259 7.80 24.03 -3.53
N SER A 260 7.10 24.71 -2.61
CA SER A 260 6.59 26.07 -2.81
C SER A 260 7.66 27.14 -3.02
N GLU A 261 8.92 26.84 -2.67
CA GLU A 261 10.07 27.73 -2.87
C GLU A 261 10.89 27.38 -4.13
N LEU A 262 10.47 26.37 -4.91
CA LEU A 262 11.11 26.07 -6.19
C LEU A 262 10.92 27.24 -7.18
N PRO A 263 11.97 27.60 -7.96
CA PRO A 263 11.84 28.60 -9.01
C PRO A 263 10.77 28.23 -10.04
N GLU A 264 10.12 29.24 -10.59
CA GLU A 264 9.20 29.07 -11.72
C GLU A 264 9.90 28.34 -12.88
N GLY A 265 9.23 27.34 -13.45
CA GLY A 265 9.78 26.49 -14.52
C GLY A 265 10.69 25.35 -14.05
N ALA A 266 10.97 25.21 -12.75
CA ALA A 266 11.69 24.04 -12.23
C ALA A 266 10.85 22.75 -12.25
N TYR A 267 9.53 22.88 -12.14
CA TYR A 267 8.59 21.76 -12.08
C TYR A 267 8.10 21.36 -13.49
N PRO A 268 8.01 20.06 -13.83
CA PRO A 268 8.44 18.92 -13.02
C PRO A 268 9.96 18.76 -13.00
N ILE A 269 10.54 18.44 -11.85
CA ILE A 269 11.98 18.43 -11.63
C ILE A 269 12.66 17.33 -12.45
N HIS A 270 12.05 16.16 -12.68
CA HIS A 270 12.65 15.11 -13.51
C HIS A 270 12.85 15.51 -14.98
N GLN A 271 12.16 16.55 -15.47
CA GLN A 271 12.29 17.04 -16.84
C GLN A 271 13.24 18.23 -16.95
N ASN A 272 13.46 18.96 -15.85
CA ASN A 272 14.18 20.24 -15.86
C ASN A 272 15.51 20.19 -15.10
N TRP A 273 15.73 19.20 -14.23
CA TRP A 273 16.94 19.03 -13.45
C TRP A 273 17.74 17.82 -13.91
N SER A 274 19.05 17.85 -13.69
CA SER A 274 19.87 16.64 -13.84
C SER A 274 19.53 15.64 -12.74
N TRP A 275 19.62 14.34 -13.05
CA TRP A 275 19.46 13.28 -12.06
C TRP A 275 20.44 13.42 -10.88
N ASP A 276 21.69 13.85 -11.11
CA ASP A 276 22.64 14.20 -10.04
C ASP A 276 22.04 15.17 -9.02
N ARG A 277 21.41 16.24 -9.51
CA ARG A 277 20.84 17.28 -8.64
C ARG A 277 19.64 16.74 -7.87
N ILE A 278 18.80 15.92 -8.50
CA ILE A 278 17.64 15.29 -7.87
C ILE A 278 18.08 14.36 -6.73
N LEU A 279 19.06 13.48 -6.98
CA LEU A 279 19.55 12.47 -6.02
C LEU A 279 20.13 13.06 -4.73
N ARG A 280 20.62 14.30 -4.78
CA ARG A 280 21.16 15.02 -3.62
C ARG A 280 20.24 16.12 -3.09
N SER A 281 18.99 16.15 -3.54
CA SER A 281 17.96 17.09 -3.09
C SER A 281 17.04 16.46 -2.03
N CYS A 282 16.27 17.29 -1.32
CA CYS A 282 15.28 16.83 -0.35
C CYS A 282 13.94 16.42 -0.98
N PHE A 283 13.79 16.55 -2.30
CA PHE A 283 12.51 16.34 -2.96
C PHE A 283 12.14 14.87 -3.04
N ILE A 284 10.86 14.61 -2.81
CA ILE A 284 10.29 13.28 -2.70
C ILE A 284 9.34 13.06 -3.87
N LYS A 285 9.60 12.04 -4.70
CA LYS A 285 8.77 11.69 -5.87
C LYS A 285 7.32 11.39 -5.45
N GLN A 286 7.16 10.56 -4.41
CA GLN A 286 5.90 10.04 -3.92
C GLN A 286 5.97 9.65 -2.44
N ALA A 287 4.82 9.38 -1.82
CA ALA A 287 4.77 8.98 -0.41
C ALA A 287 5.74 7.81 -0.12
N ASP A 288 6.69 8.03 0.80
CA ASP A 288 7.66 7.04 1.28
C ASP A 288 7.47 6.82 2.78
N THR A 289 7.96 7.75 3.62
CA THR A 289 7.64 7.71 5.06
C THR A 289 6.13 7.86 5.30
N LEU A 290 5.45 8.70 4.53
CA LEU A 290 3.99 8.84 4.62
C LEU A 290 3.25 7.58 4.14
N GLN A 291 3.82 6.78 3.24
CA GLN A 291 3.25 5.48 2.87
C GLN A 291 3.23 4.53 4.08
N GLY A 292 4.33 4.49 4.85
CA GLY A 292 4.38 3.68 6.07
C GLY A 292 3.51 4.22 7.19
N VAL A 293 3.43 5.54 7.39
CA VAL A 293 2.50 6.15 8.36
C VAL A 293 1.05 5.77 8.05
N TYR A 294 0.66 5.76 6.77
CA TYR A 294 -0.67 5.28 6.37
C TYR A 294 -0.87 3.77 6.62
N LEU A 295 0.08 2.91 6.20
CA LEU A 295 -0.08 1.46 6.37
C LEU A 295 -0.06 1.00 7.84
N PHE A 296 0.64 1.74 8.69
CA PHE A 296 0.84 1.44 10.11
C PHE A 296 0.22 2.50 11.01
N GLU A 297 -0.84 3.17 10.57
CA GLU A 297 -1.49 4.28 11.29
C GLU A 297 -1.87 3.90 12.74
N ASP A 298 -2.19 2.63 13.00
CA ASP A 298 -2.50 2.10 14.33
C ASP A 298 -1.33 2.16 15.33
N GLU A 299 -0.10 2.37 14.85
CA GLU A 299 1.09 2.52 15.67
C GLU A 299 1.42 3.99 15.99
N PHE A 300 0.65 4.94 15.46
CA PHE A 300 0.85 6.37 15.65
C PHE A 300 -0.36 7.01 16.31
N ASP A 301 -0.11 7.93 17.25
CA ASP A 301 -1.13 8.89 17.63
C ASP A 301 -1.30 9.99 16.57
N GLU A 302 -2.40 10.73 16.65
CA GLU A 302 -2.75 11.75 15.66
C GLU A 302 -1.69 12.85 15.55
N GLU A 303 -1.11 13.27 16.68
CA GLU A 303 -0.07 14.30 16.71
C GLU A 303 1.22 13.81 16.03
N SER A 304 1.59 12.55 16.21
CA SER A 304 2.72 11.94 15.52
C SER A 304 2.47 11.86 14.02
N MET A 305 1.27 11.43 13.59
CA MET A 305 0.89 11.46 12.18
C MET A 305 0.96 12.89 11.61
N ARG A 306 0.51 13.89 12.38
CA ARG A 306 0.55 15.32 12.01
C ARG A 306 1.98 15.80 11.80
N ARG A 307 2.90 15.50 12.72
CA ARG A 307 4.33 15.87 12.58
C ARG A 307 4.97 15.24 11.34
N HIS A 308 4.70 13.96 11.06
CA HIS A 308 5.24 13.31 9.87
C HIS A 308 4.67 13.94 8.59
N PHE A 309 3.35 14.17 8.55
CA PHE A 309 2.70 14.80 7.40
C PHE A 309 3.27 16.19 7.12
N ASP A 310 3.35 17.04 8.15
CA ASP A 310 3.81 18.42 8.03
C ASP A 310 5.31 18.51 7.70
N PHE A 311 6.10 17.50 8.05
CA PHE A 311 7.50 17.41 7.66
C PHE A 311 7.65 17.00 6.19
N TYR A 312 6.99 15.93 5.74
CA TYR A 312 7.26 15.33 4.42
C TYR A 312 6.42 15.89 3.27
N GLU A 313 5.17 16.29 3.51
CA GLU A 313 4.29 16.76 2.42
C GLU A 313 4.87 17.99 1.72
N PRO A 314 5.42 19.02 2.41
CA PRO A 314 5.97 20.18 1.73
C PRO A 314 7.17 19.88 0.82
N MET A 315 7.88 18.76 1.01
CA MET A 315 9.02 18.33 0.18
C MET A 315 8.59 17.36 -0.93
N THR A 316 7.33 16.96 -1.00
CA THR A 316 6.85 15.99 -1.98
C THR A 316 6.40 16.68 -3.26
N VAL A 317 7.03 16.33 -4.39
CA VAL A 317 6.70 16.94 -5.70
C VAL A 317 5.48 16.30 -6.36
N HIS A 318 5.08 15.11 -5.93
CA HIS A 318 3.94 14.37 -6.50
C HIS A 318 4.08 14.05 -8.00
N GLU A 319 5.31 13.81 -8.47
CA GLU A 319 5.61 13.48 -9.87
C GLU A 319 5.32 12.01 -10.23
N SER A 320 4.84 11.24 -9.25
CA SER A 320 4.20 9.95 -9.49
C SER A 320 2.70 10.04 -9.33
N SER A 321 1.98 9.38 -10.23
CA SER A 321 0.51 9.24 -10.18
C SER A 321 -0.01 8.55 -8.91
N LEU A 322 0.84 7.81 -8.19
CA LEU A 322 0.51 7.15 -6.92
C LEU A 322 0.50 8.10 -5.73
N SER A 323 1.26 9.20 -5.81
CA SER A 323 1.53 10.10 -4.68
C SER A 323 0.26 10.74 -4.07
N PRO A 324 -0.68 11.33 -4.85
CA PRO A 324 -1.80 12.07 -4.27
C PRO A 324 -2.75 11.21 -3.43
N CYS A 325 -2.87 9.91 -3.72
CA CYS A 325 -3.75 8.99 -2.99
C CYS A 325 -3.45 8.98 -1.48
N VAL A 326 -2.22 8.65 -1.10
CA VAL A 326 -1.82 8.53 0.32
C VAL A 326 -1.90 9.88 1.03
N HIS A 327 -1.48 10.95 0.36
CA HIS A 327 -1.55 12.30 0.92
C HIS A 327 -3.00 12.74 1.15
N SER A 328 -3.92 12.40 0.25
CA SER A 328 -5.36 12.67 0.43
C SER A 328 -5.92 11.92 1.64
N ILE A 329 -5.57 10.65 1.81
CA ILE A 329 -6.02 9.82 2.93
C ILE A 329 -5.52 10.38 4.26
N LEU A 330 -4.23 10.68 4.38
CA LEU A 330 -3.66 11.23 5.61
C LEU A 330 -4.17 12.63 5.91
N ALA A 331 -4.31 13.49 4.88
CA ALA A 331 -4.89 14.81 5.06
C ALA A 331 -6.33 14.74 5.57
N ALA A 332 -7.16 13.84 5.03
CA ALA A 332 -8.52 13.61 5.52
C ALA A 332 -8.52 13.14 6.98
N LYS A 333 -7.66 12.16 7.32
CA LYS A 333 -7.51 11.65 8.70
C LYS A 333 -7.11 12.73 9.69
N LEU A 334 -6.28 13.69 9.27
CA LEU A 334 -5.78 14.80 10.09
C LEU A 334 -6.69 16.04 10.09
N GLY A 335 -7.87 15.96 9.45
CA GLY A 335 -8.82 17.07 9.32
C GLY A 335 -8.38 18.19 8.38
N ARG A 336 -7.36 17.97 7.53
CA ARG A 336 -6.82 18.95 6.59
C ARG A 336 -7.65 18.97 5.30
N MET A 337 -8.84 19.55 5.37
CA MET A 337 -9.86 19.48 4.31
C MET A 337 -9.37 19.92 2.93
N ASP A 338 -8.78 21.12 2.84
CA ASP A 338 -8.36 21.69 1.56
C ASP A 338 -7.29 20.82 0.89
N LYS A 339 -6.30 20.37 1.68
CA LYS A 339 -5.24 19.48 1.20
C LYS A 339 -5.78 18.11 0.79
N ALA A 340 -6.71 17.55 1.56
CA ALA A 340 -7.35 16.27 1.24
C ALA A 340 -8.10 16.35 -0.10
N TYR A 341 -8.85 17.44 -0.30
CA TYR A 341 -9.60 17.70 -1.51
C TYR A 341 -8.70 18.00 -2.71
N GLU A 342 -7.68 18.83 -2.53
CA GLU A 342 -6.67 19.13 -3.54
C GLU A 342 -6.05 17.84 -4.10
N MET A 343 -5.54 16.98 -3.22
CA MET A 343 -4.89 15.73 -3.61
C MET A 343 -5.87 14.72 -4.21
N TYR A 344 -7.10 14.67 -3.70
CA TYR A 344 -8.15 13.85 -4.29
C TYR A 344 -8.46 14.27 -5.73
N MET A 345 -8.62 15.57 -5.98
CA MET A 345 -8.90 16.07 -7.33
C MET A 345 -7.75 15.79 -8.29
N ARG A 346 -6.49 15.91 -7.84
CA ARG A 346 -5.31 15.54 -8.65
C ARG A 346 -5.36 14.09 -9.12
N THR A 347 -5.69 13.13 -8.25
CA THR A 347 -5.80 11.72 -8.68
C THR A 347 -7.08 11.46 -9.50
N ALA A 348 -8.24 12.00 -9.07
CA ALA A 348 -9.52 11.74 -9.72
C ALA A 348 -9.62 12.28 -11.15
N ARG A 349 -8.84 13.32 -11.45
CA ARG A 349 -8.85 14.02 -12.73
C ARG A 349 -7.58 13.81 -13.55
N LEU A 350 -6.62 13.03 -13.06
CA LEU A 350 -5.28 12.90 -13.64
C LEU A 350 -5.32 12.71 -15.15
N ASP A 351 -6.03 11.67 -15.63
CA ASP A 351 -6.10 11.35 -17.05
C ASP A 351 -7.15 12.15 -17.83
N LEU A 352 -8.19 12.64 -17.16
CA LEU A 352 -9.24 13.43 -17.83
C LEU A 352 -8.74 14.84 -18.19
N ASP A 353 -7.85 15.39 -17.38
CA ASP A 353 -7.28 16.72 -17.55
C ASP A 353 -5.78 16.68 -17.92
N ASP A 354 -5.22 15.49 -18.16
CA ASP A 354 -3.81 15.23 -18.54
C ASP A 354 -2.78 15.94 -17.65
N TYR A 355 -2.94 15.88 -16.34
CA TYR A 355 -2.09 16.60 -15.36
C TYR A 355 -0.60 16.29 -15.50
N ASN A 356 -0.26 15.05 -15.87
CA ASN A 356 1.11 14.60 -16.05
C ASN A 356 1.64 14.79 -17.48
N ASN A 357 0.81 15.26 -18.42
CA ASN A 357 1.11 15.41 -19.85
C ASN A 357 1.58 14.11 -20.53
N ASP A 358 1.13 12.96 -20.03
CA ASP A 358 1.52 11.63 -20.51
C ASP A 358 0.34 10.63 -20.61
N THR A 359 -0.91 11.09 -20.53
CA THR A 359 -2.09 10.24 -20.75
C THR A 359 -2.15 9.66 -22.16
N LYS A 360 -1.53 10.32 -23.14
CA LYS A 360 -1.35 9.77 -24.50
C LYS A 360 -0.62 8.42 -24.53
N ASP A 361 0.17 8.12 -23.51
CA ASP A 361 0.91 6.86 -23.38
C ASP A 361 0.08 5.73 -22.75
N GLY A 362 -1.17 6.04 -22.34
CA GLY A 362 -2.10 5.17 -21.63
C GLY A 362 -2.59 5.82 -20.32
N CYS A 363 -3.80 5.43 -19.90
CA CYS A 363 -4.43 5.82 -18.65
C CYS A 363 -3.69 5.24 -17.43
N HIS A 364 -3.64 5.95 -16.31
CA HIS A 364 -2.91 5.54 -15.11
C HIS A 364 -3.76 4.66 -14.19
N ILE A 365 -4.04 3.41 -14.59
CA ILE A 365 -4.94 2.48 -13.88
C ILE A 365 -4.64 2.36 -12.38
N THR A 366 -3.37 2.32 -11.99
CA THR A 366 -3.00 2.19 -10.57
C THR A 366 -3.34 3.46 -9.77
N SER A 367 -3.22 4.64 -10.39
CA SER A 367 -3.73 5.89 -9.81
C SER A 367 -5.26 5.90 -9.74
N MET A 368 -5.96 5.27 -10.70
CA MET A 368 -7.42 5.18 -10.68
C MET A 368 -7.93 4.36 -9.50
N ALA A 369 -7.23 3.28 -9.15
CA ALA A 369 -7.48 2.56 -7.90
C ALA A 369 -7.20 3.46 -6.68
N GLY A 370 -6.12 4.23 -6.73
CA GLY A 370 -5.80 5.26 -5.75
C GLY A 370 -6.89 6.32 -5.56
N THR A 371 -7.61 6.71 -6.61
CA THR A 371 -8.76 7.62 -6.50
C THR A 371 -9.87 7.02 -5.63
N TRP A 372 -10.20 5.74 -5.85
CA TRP A 372 -11.18 5.04 -5.02
C TRP A 372 -10.68 4.88 -3.59
N MET A 373 -9.39 4.59 -3.38
CA MET A 373 -8.81 4.52 -2.04
C MET A 373 -8.86 5.86 -1.31
N ALA A 374 -8.48 6.96 -1.96
CA ALA A 374 -8.58 8.31 -1.40
C ALA A 374 -10.02 8.63 -0.99
N PHE A 375 -11.00 8.17 -1.78
CA PHE A 375 -12.41 8.26 -1.41
C PHE A 375 -12.79 7.39 -0.21
N ALA A 376 -12.61 6.07 -0.31
CA ALA A 376 -13.10 5.12 0.67
C ALA A 376 -12.30 5.20 1.98
N LYS A 377 -10.97 5.23 1.90
CA LYS A 377 -10.07 5.26 3.05
C LYS A 377 -9.82 6.69 3.56
N GLY A 378 -9.91 7.71 2.72
CA GLY A 378 -9.81 9.11 3.14
C GLY A 378 -11.17 9.64 3.62
N PHE A 379 -12.03 10.03 2.68
CA PHE A 379 -13.30 10.69 3.01
C PHE A 379 -14.29 9.79 3.74
N ALA A 380 -14.49 8.52 3.36
CA ALA A 380 -15.37 7.66 4.14
C ALA A 380 -14.72 7.13 5.44
N GLY A 381 -13.42 7.36 5.63
CA GLY A 381 -12.66 6.86 6.77
C GLY A 381 -12.74 5.34 6.93
N MET A 382 -12.91 4.61 5.81
CA MET A 382 -13.12 3.17 5.84
C MET A 382 -11.84 2.44 6.23
N ARG A 383 -11.91 1.58 7.24
CA ARG A 383 -10.84 0.65 7.64
C ARG A 383 -11.41 -0.72 7.93
N VAL A 384 -10.55 -1.72 7.90
CA VAL A 384 -10.84 -3.02 8.51
C VAL A 384 -9.75 -3.28 9.53
N LYS A 385 -10.14 -3.44 10.80
CA LYS A 385 -9.21 -3.67 11.91
C LYS A 385 -9.65 -4.90 12.67
N ASN A 386 -8.74 -5.88 12.82
CA ASN A 386 -9.03 -7.15 13.49
C ASN A 386 -10.30 -7.83 12.95
N GLY A 387 -10.50 -7.80 11.63
CA GLY A 387 -11.67 -8.37 10.97
C GLY A 387 -12.98 -7.61 11.14
N ARG A 388 -12.94 -6.39 11.70
CA ARG A 388 -14.11 -5.52 11.89
C ARG A 388 -14.04 -4.31 10.97
N LEU A 389 -15.14 -4.05 10.26
CA LEU A 389 -15.30 -2.88 9.40
C LEU A 389 -15.51 -1.62 10.24
N GLN A 390 -14.84 -0.53 9.87
CA GLN A 390 -14.91 0.76 10.56
C GLN A 390 -15.14 1.87 9.54
N PHE A 391 -15.88 2.90 9.93
CA PHE A 391 -16.05 4.15 9.19
C PHE A 391 -15.84 5.37 10.11
N SER A 392 -15.15 6.37 9.59
CA SER A 392 -15.06 7.71 10.19
C SER A 392 -15.28 8.76 9.09
N PRO A 393 -16.53 8.94 8.62
CA PRO A 393 -16.83 9.82 7.49
C PRO A 393 -16.42 11.28 7.70
N PHE A 394 -15.84 11.85 6.66
CA PHE A 394 -15.36 13.22 6.54
C PHE A 394 -15.94 13.82 5.26
N LEU A 395 -16.81 14.83 5.40
CA LEU A 395 -17.51 15.46 4.28
C LEU A 395 -16.85 16.79 3.91
N PRO A 396 -16.14 16.89 2.76
CA PRO A 396 -15.53 18.13 2.33
C PRO A 396 -16.57 19.20 1.98
N GLU A 397 -16.21 20.48 2.14
CA GLU A 397 -17.09 21.63 1.89
C GLU A 397 -17.68 21.67 0.48
N HIS A 398 -16.92 21.20 -0.52
CA HIS A 398 -17.34 21.14 -1.91
C HIS A 398 -18.46 20.13 -2.22
N TRP A 399 -18.80 19.24 -1.27
CA TRP A 399 -19.81 18.18 -1.45
C TRP A 399 -21.02 18.41 -0.52
N SER A 400 -22.21 18.25 -1.07
CA SER A 400 -23.45 18.17 -0.28
C SER A 400 -23.60 16.82 0.43
N GLY A 401 -22.96 15.79 -0.13
CA GLY A 401 -22.96 14.42 0.35
C GLY A 401 -22.33 13.48 -0.69
N TYR A 402 -22.14 12.23 -0.30
CA TYR A 402 -21.69 11.15 -1.16
C TYR A 402 -22.34 9.83 -0.75
N ALA A 403 -22.40 8.91 -1.70
CA ALA A 403 -22.91 7.57 -1.48
C ALA A 403 -22.07 6.55 -2.21
N PHE A 404 -21.86 5.39 -1.60
CA PHE A 404 -21.15 4.27 -2.21
C PHE A 404 -21.63 2.94 -1.66
N LYS A 405 -21.31 1.87 -2.39
CA LYS A 405 -21.58 0.50 -1.97
C LYS A 405 -20.29 -0.27 -1.82
N ILE A 406 -20.27 -1.15 -0.84
CA ILE A 406 -19.20 -2.14 -0.67
C ILE A 406 -19.81 -3.50 -0.35
N LYS A 407 -19.06 -4.54 -0.66
CA LYS A 407 -19.31 -5.91 -0.20
C LYS A 407 -18.28 -6.21 0.88
N PHE A 408 -18.71 -6.57 2.09
CA PHE A 408 -17.83 -6.98 3.20
C PHE A 408 -18.33 -8.31 3.75
N ARG A 409 -17.52 -9.37 3.66
CA ARG A 409 -17.88 -10.74 4.09
C ARG A 409 -19.27 -11.18 3.61
N GLU A 410 -19.49 -11.05 2.30
CA GLU A 410 -20.76 -11.32 1.61
C GLU A 410 -21.93 -10.37 1.94
N LYS A 411 -21.75 -9.38 2.81
CA LYS A 411 -22.75 -8.36 3.13
C LYS A 411 -22.63 -7.17 2.19
N LEU A 412 -23.70 -6.84 1.47
CA LEU A 412 -23.76 -5.66 0.61
C LEU A 412 -24.26 -4.46 1.42
N LEU A 413 -23.41 -3.46 1.61
CA LEU A 413 -23.74 -2.24 2.34
C LEU A 413 -23.89 -1.06 1.39
N THR A 414 -24.83 -0.16 1.69
CA THR A 414 -24.86 1.19 1.11
C THR A 414 -24.57 2.21 2.21
N ILE A 415 -23.57 3.05 1.99
CA ILE A 415 -23.18 4.11 2.91
C ILE A 415 -23.54 5.44 2.25
N ASN A 416 -24.39 6.22 2.90
CA ASN A 416 -24.79 7.56 2.49
C ASN A 416 -24.30 8.56 3.54
N VAL A 417 -23.56 9.58 3.12
CA VAL A 417 -23.04 10.64 3.99
C VAL A 417 -23.52 11.97 3.46
N SER A 418 -24.08 12.81 4.33
CA SER A 418 -24.56 14.15 4.01
C SER A 418 -24.41 15.06 5.23
N ARG A 419 -24.81 16.33 5.08
CA ARG A 419 -24.90 17.27 6.20
C ARG A 419 -25.90 16.84 7.28
N ASP A 420 -26.88 16.00 6.92
CA ASP A 420 -27.90 15.48 7.84
C ASP A 420 -27.47 14.22 8.60
N GLY A 421 -26.23 13.76 8.39
CA GLY A 421 -25.64 12.60 9.04
C GLY A 421 -25.21 11.48 8.09
N VAL A 422 -24.92 10.33 8.69
CA VAL A 422 -24.48 9.09 8.05
C VAL A 422 -25.59 8.06 8.12
N VAL A 423 -25.97 7.46 6.99
CA VAL A 423 -26.90 6.33 6.91
C VAL A 423 -26.19 5.13 6.34
N ILE A 424 -26.23 4.01 7.06
CA ILE A 424 -25.69 2.72 6.61
C ILE A 424 -26.84 1.75 6.46
N GLU A 425 -27.02 1.22 5.25
CA GLU A 425 -28.05 0.24 4.91
C GLU A 425 -27.39 -1.11 4.63
N ASN A 426 -27.88 -2.17 5.26
CA ASN A 426 -27.51 -3.54 4.94
C ASN A 426 -28.54 -4.13 3.98
N LEU A 427 -28.14 -4.30 2.72
CA LEU A 427 -29.00 -4.82 1.65
C LEU A 427 -29.01 -6.35 1.57
N SER A 428 -28.28 -7.01 2.47
CA SER A 428 -28.19 -8.47 2.55
C SER A 428 -28.92 -9.01 3.77
N ASP A 429 -29.15 -10.31 3.78
CA ASP A 429 -29.70 -11.00 4.95
C ASP A 429 -28.61 -11.19 6.01
N GLY A 430 -29.01 -11.19 7.28
CA GLY A 430 -28.13 -11.39 8.43
C GLY A 430 -27.37 -10.13 8.85
N ASP A 431 -27.13 -10.06 10.16
CA ASP A 431 -26.69 -8.84 10.83
C ASP A 431 -25.18 -8.64 10.67
N LEU A 432 -24.76 -7.38 10.81
CA LEU A 432 -23.35 -6.99 10.77
C LEU A 432 -23.03 -5.98 11.88
N SER A 433 -22.06 -6.34 12.71
CA SER A 433 -21.43 -5.44 13.68
C SER A 433 -20.30 -4.68 13.00
N LEU A 434 -20.32 -3.35 13.09
CA LEU A 434 -19.26 -2.46 12.57
C LEU A 434 -18.99 -1.30 13.52
N GLU A 435 -17.94 -0.53 13.29
CA GLU A 435 -17.67 0.70 14.04
C GLU A 435 -17.95 1.94 13.20
N LEU A 436 -18.62 2.93 13.80
CA LEU A 436 -18.90 4.23 13.22
C LEU A 436 -18.51 5.31 14.24
N PHE A 437 -17.52 6.15 13.92
CA PHE A 437 -16.93 7.12 14.86
C PHE A 437 -16.55 6.48 16.21
N ASP A 438 -15.80 5.37 16.15
CA ASP A 438 -15.34 4.57 17.30
C ASP A 438 -16.46 3.93 18.16
N LYS A 439 -17.72 3.98 17.71
CA LYS A 439 -18.85 3.31 18.38
C LYS A 439 -19.24 2.06 17.62
N THR A 440 -19.33 0.94 18.33
CA THR A 440 -19.90 -0.28 17.75
C THR A 440 -21.39 -0.09 17.49
N VAL A 441 -21.82 -0.41 16.27
CA VAL A 441 -23.21 -0.37 15.82
C VAL A 441 -23.56 -1.68 15.13
N GLU A 442 -24.79 -2.15 15.32
CA GLU A 442 -25.33 -3.34 14.65
C GLU A 442 -26.24 -2.88 13.52
N VAL A 443 -25.98 -3.36 12.31
CA VAL A 443 -26.83 -3.12 11.13
C VAL A 443 -27.48 -4.45 10.74
N ASN A 444 -28.70 -4.66 11.23
CA ASN A 444 -29.43 -5.88 10.95
C ASN A 444 -29.69 -6.05 9.46
N GLY A 445 -29.87 -7.30 9.03
CA GLY A 445 -30.19 -7.60 7.63
C GLY A 445 -31.44 -6.87 7.15
N GLN A 446 -31.41 -6.33 5.94
CA GLN A 446 -32.50 -5.54 5.33
C GLN A 446 -32.91 -4.29 6.15
N GLN A 447 -32.04 -3.78 7.03
CA GLN A 447 -32.30 -2.59 7.84
C GLN A 447 -31.26 -1.49 7.60
N SER A 448 -31.54 -0.32 8.16
CA SER A 448 -30.64 0.83 8.12
C SER A 448 -30.45 1.42 9.51
N ILE A 449 -29.30 2.05 9.71
CA ILE A 449 -29.01 2.88 10.88
C ILE A 449 -28.71 4.30 10.42
N LYS A 450 -28.97 5.28 11.30
CA LYS A 450 -28.60 6.68 11.10
C LYS A 450 -27.80 7.18 12.28
N ALA A 451 -26.71 7.90 12.02
CA ALA A 451 -25.91 8.62 13.00
C ALA A 451 -25.70 10.07 12.55
N GLU A 452 -25.37 10.96 13.49
CA GLU A 452 -24.94 12.32 13.19
C GLU A 452 -23.54 12.30 12.55
N LEU A 453 -23.24 13.29 11.71
CA LEU A 453 -21.89 13.52 11.20
C LEU A 453 -21.09 14.18 12.33
N ALA A 454 -19.94 13.59 12.70
CA ALA A 454 -19.10 14.07 13.79
C ALA A 454 -18.42 15.41 13.50
#